data_AF-A0A8J9Y9T0-F1
#
_entry.id   AF-A0A8J9Y9T0-F1
#
_cell.length_a   1.000
_cell.length_b   1.000
_cell.length_c   1.000
_cell.angle_alpha   90.00
_cell.angle_beta   90.00
_cell.angle_gamma   90.00
#
_symmetry.space_group_name_H-M   'P 1'
#
loop_
_entity.id
_entity.type
_entity.pdbx_description
1 polymer ?
#
loop_
_entity_poly.entity_id
_entity_poly.type
_entity_poly.pdbx_seq_one_letter_code
_entity_poly.pdbx_strand_id
1 'polypeptide(L)'
;MLFRCIRLFACVFCVIYCTQICTSQYLNFDNFDTATTALPFPACRSDSIECLRRGLRTFFFLMDSEYVGMKSVDPIILNSLTVALPAEQLSFLMRRINVTGAKWTKLAERKFNLPGGKNGIRFISDLHVTGEITMMTAARIDPFFAQITIDIQDVESNITYAWAGQRGYDNEDYILIGPERVAVRNARTPSFFLQSNLRDDTSMIENLLLEKPALLDHISNEITVSVMHAIVDNFRLFARNIPAKHYYNYQDD
;
A
#
# COMPACT_ATOMS: atom_id res chain seq x y z
N MET A 1 13.14 8.53 57.41
CA MET A 1 13.32 9.18 56.09
C MET A 1 14.01 8.28 55.06
N LEU A 2 15.03 7.48 55.44
CA LEU A 2 15.76 6.58 54.54
C LEU A 2 14.87 5.63 53.68
N PHE A 3 13.87 5.01 54.30
CA PHE A 3 12.96 4.06 53.62
C PHE A 3 12.09 4.70 52.52
N ARG A 4 11.81 6.02 52.61
CA ARG A 4 11.05 6.72 51.56
C ARG A 4 11.94 7.03 50.35
N CYS A 5 13.22 7.32 50.57
CA CYS A 5 14.17 7.54 49.48
C CYS A 5 14.47 6.26 48.69
N ILE A 6 14.55 5.11 49.36
CA ILE A 6 14.79 3.81 48.70
C ILE A 6 13.62 3.42 47.78
N ARG A 7 12.38 3.63 48.22
CA ARG A 7 11.19 3.38 47.37
C ARG A 7 11.13 4.30 46.16
N LEU A 8 11.53 5.56 46.32
CA LEU A 8 11.55 6.53 45.22
C LEU A 8 12.63 6.19 44.20
N PHE A 9 13.81 5.75 44.65
CA PHE A 9 14.87 5.26 43.78
C PHE A 9 14.47 3.99 43.02
N ALA A 10 13.83 3.03 43.68
CA ALA A 10 13.36 1.80 43.03
C ALA A 10 12.28 2.08 41.97
N CYS A 11 11.34 3.00 42.23
CA CYS A 11 10.34 3.40 41.25
C CYS A 11 10.97 4.12 40.04
N VAL A 12 11.93 5.02 40.26
CA VAL A 12 12.63 5.72 39.17
C VAL A 12 13.43 4.73 38.32
N PHE A 13 14.13 3.77 38.95
CA PHE A 13 14.86 2.72 38.21
C PHE A 13 13.92 1.81 37.40
N CYS A 14 12.78 1.40 37.97
CA CYS A 14 11.77 0.62 37.25
C CYS A 14 11.18 1.39 36.05
N VAL A 15 10.90 2.69 36.21
CA VAL A 15 10.37 3.51 35.12
C VAL A 15 11.42 3.68 34.02
N ILE A 16 12.69 3.93 34.36
CA ILE A 16 13.78 4.02 33.38
C ILE A 16 13.96 2.69 32.64
N TYR A 17 13.96 1.56 33.36
CA TYR A 17 14.10 0.24 32.76
C TYR A 17 12.92 -0.11 31.83
N CYS A 18 11.68 0.18 32.24
CA CYS A 18 10.51 0.01 31.38
C CYS A 18 10.53 0.94 30.16
N THR A 19 11.02 2.17 30.29
CA THR A 19 11.16 3.07 29.13
C THR A 19 12.23 2.59 28.15
N GLN A 20 13.33 2.00 28.62
CA GLN A 20 14.36 1.43 27.75
C GLN A 20 13.87 0.20 26.98
N ILE A 21 13.04 -0.65 27.59
CA ILE A 21 12.42 -1.80 26.91
C ILE A 21 11.43 -1.34 25.84
N CYS A 22 10.65 -0.29 26.11
CA CYS A 22 9.71 0.29 25.14
C CYS A 22 10.39 1.06 23.98
N THR A 23 11.67 1.42 24.10
CA THR A 23 12.46 2.06 23.03
C THR A 23 13.19 1.07 22.11
N SER A 24 13.01 -0.24 22.27
CA SER A 24 13.66 -1.23 21.41
C SER A 24 12.94 -1.41 20.06
N GLN A 25 12.92 -0.35 19.25
CA GLN A 25 12.83 -0.45 17.78
C GLN A 25 14.24 -0.43 17.15
N TYR A 26 15.26 -0.83 17.92
CA TYR A 26 16.60 -1.04 17.39
C TYR A 26 16.82 -2.53 17.30
N LEU A 27 17.08 -2.98 16.08
CA LEU A 27 17.45 -4.34 15.80
C LEU A 27 18.95 -4.43 15.93
N ASN A 28 19.43 -5.10 16.98
CA ASN A 28 20.80 -5.57 17.04
C ASN A 28 20.87 -6.82 16.19
N PHE A 29 21.34 -6.67 14.97
CA PHE A 29 21.51 -7.74 14.01
C PHE A 29 23.00 -8.01 13.85
N ASP A 30 23.44 -9.19 14.29
CA ASP A 30 24.81 -9.65 14.15
C ASP A 30 25.10 -10.01 12.69
N ASN A 31 26.25 -9.56 12.16
CA ASN A 31 26.71 -9.88 10.81
C ASN A 31 26.96 -11.39 10.66
N PHE A 32 26.04 -12.11 10.02
CA PHE A 32 26.24 -13.48 9.58
C PHE A 32 26.13 -13.61 8.06
N ASP A 33 27.24 -14.01 7.45
CA ASP A 33 27.32 -14.46 6.07
C ASP A 33 26.77 -15.88 5.98
N THR A 34 25.75 -16.13 5.13
CA THR A 34 25.58 -17.41 4.38
C THR A 34 24.32 -17.43 3.50
N ALA A 35 24.58 -17.61 2.20
CA ALA A 35 23.85 -18.36 1.17
C ALA A 35 22.32 -18.60 1.29
N THR A 36 21.52 -17.66 0.80
CA THR A 36 20.28 -17.96 0.04
C THR A 36 20.31 -17.19 -1.28
N THR A 37 19.54 -17.63 -2.28
CA THR A 37 19.54 -17.12 -3.66
C THR A 37 19.65 -15.60 -3.70
N ALA A 38 20.79 -15.10 -4.20
CA ALA A 38 21.05 -13.68 -4.30
C ALA A 38 19.87 -12.99 -4.98
N LEU A 39 19.22 -12.06 -4.27
CA LEU A 39 18.19 -11.25 -4.88
C LEU A 39 18.80 -10.50 -6.07
N PRO A 40 18.04 -10.29 -7.16
CA PRO A 40 18.55 -9.60 -8.35
C PRO A 40 18.77 -8.09 -8.14
N PHE A 41 18.90 -7.64 -6.89
CA PHE A 41 19.19 -6.27 -6.53
C PHE A 41 20.09 -6.22 -5.27
N PRO A 42 20.99 -5.23 -5.18
CA PRO A 42 21.84 -5.07 -4.02
C PRO A 42 21.02 -4.65 -2.80
N ALA A 43 21.46 -5.08 -1.62
CA ALA A 43 20.95 -4.56 -0.37
C ALA A 43 21.22 -3.04 -0.26
N CYS A 44 20.22 -2.30 0.23
CA CYS A 44 20.23 -0.86 0.25
C CYS A 44 20.29 -0.33 1.68
N ARG A 45 20.95 0.79 1.91
CA ARG A 45 20.72 1.54 3.15
C ARG A 45 19.28 2.04 3.20
N SER A 46 18.70 2.07 4.39
CA SER A 46 17.31 2.46 4.63
C SER A 46 17.00 3.91 4.21
N ASP A 47 17.99 4.80 4.28
CA ASP A 47 17.92 6.21 3.91
C ASP A 47 18.17 6.48 2.40
N SER A 48 18.72 5.52 1.67
CA SER A 48 19.08 5.69 0.25
C SER A 48 17.88 5.48 -0.67
N ILE A 49 17.09 6.54 -0.86
CA ILE A 49 15.89 6.52 -1.73
C ILE A 49 16.20 6.08 -3.16
N GLU A 50 17.35 6.49 -3.71
CA GLU A 50 17.73 6.13 -5.08
C GLU A 50 18.02 4.63 -5.23
N CYS A 51 18.67 4.01 -4.23
CA CYS A 51 18.88 2.57 -4.19
C CYS A 51 17.53 1.84 -4.04
N LEU A 52 16.70 2.29 -3.10
CA LEU A 52 15.37 1.69 -2.85
C LEU A 52 14.45 1.81 -4.07
N ARG A 53 14.52 2.89 -4.83
CA ARG A 53 13.75 3.07 -6.06
C ARG A 53 14.15 2.07 -7.15
N ARG A 54 15.44 1.73 -7.25
CA ARG A 54 15.91 0.66 -8.15
C ARG A 54 15.45 -0.71 -7.64
N GLY A 55 15.60 -0.97 -6.35
CA GLY A 55 15.10 -2.19 -5.70
C GLY A 55 13.60 -2.39 -5.91
N LEU A 56 12.79 -1.33 -5.85
CA LEU A 56 11.34 -1.40 -6.07
C LEU A 56 10.99 -1.89 -7.48
N ARG A 57 11.71 -1.45 -8.52
CA ARG A 57 11.49 -1.96 -9.88
C ARG A 57 11.74 -3.46 -9.96
N THR A 58 12.82 -3.92 -9.34
CA THR A 58 13.14 -5.34 -9.25
C THR A 58 12.11 -6.10 -8.42
N PHE A 59 11.57 -5.48 -7.38
CA PHE A 59 10.53 -6.07 -6.54
C PHE A 59 9.24 -6.35 -7.34
N PHE A 60 8.83 -5.46 -8.24
CA PHE A 60 7.71 -5.75 -9.16
C PHE A 60 7.98 -6.92 -10.11
N PHE A 61 9.21 -7.07 -10.62
CA PHE A 61 9.57 -8.27 -11.39
C PHE A 61 9.48 -9.57 -10.55
N LEU A 62 9.79 -9.50 -9.26
CA LEU A 62 9.63 -10.64 -8.36
C LEU A 62 8.15 -10.98 -8.11
N MET A 63 7.27 -9.97 -8.02
CA MET A 63 5.82 -10.21 -7.95
C MET A 63 5.29 -10.88 -9.22
N ASP A 64 5.74 -10.44 -10.40
CA ASP A 64 5.30 -10.99 -11.69
C ASP A 64 5.78 -12.44 -11.92
N SER A 65 6.91 -12.82 -11.31
CA SER A 65 7.41 -14.20 -11.31
C SER A 65 6.85 -15.06 -10.18
N GLU A 66 5.87 -14.53 -9.42
CA GLU A 66 5.24 -15.19 -8.28
C GLU A 66 6.26 -15.69 -7.24
N TYR A 67 7.38 -14.98 -7.12
CA TYR A 67 8.49 -15.38 -6.26
C TYR A 67 8.01 -15.50 -4.81
N VAL A 68 8.33 -16.62 -4.15
CA VAL A 68 7.91 -16.95 -2.78
C VAL A 68 6.39 -16.90 -2.54
N GLY A 69 5.58 -17.11 -3.58
CA GLY A 69 4.12 -17.10 -3.50
C GLY A 69 3.50 -15.70 -3.55
N MET A 70 4.28 -14.69 -3.95
CA MET A 70 3.74 -13.37 -4.27
C MET A 70 2.75 -13.46 -5.43
N LYS A 71 1.82 -12.51 -5.49
CA LYS A 71 0.83 -12.40 -6.57
C LYS A 71 1.24 -11.30 -7.53
N SER A 72 1.03 -11.49 -8.83
CA SER A 72 1.17 -10.35 -9.76
C SER A 72 0.14 -9.26 -9.44
N VAL A 73 0.55 -8.02 -9.60
CA VAL A 73 -0.26 -6.81 -9.32
C VAL A 73 -0.50 -5.96 -10.56
N ASP A 74 0.01 -6.38 -11.72
CA ASP A 74 -0.15 -5.68 -13.00
C ASP A 74 -0.20 -6.70 -14.17
N PRO A 75 -1.40 -7.08 -14.65
CA PRO A 75 -2.71 -6.57 -14.25
C PRO A 75 -3.17 -7.10 -12.89
N ILE A 76 -3.97 -6.30 -12.17
CA ILE A 76 -4.75 -6.75 -11.01
C ILE A 76 -6.24 -6.61 -11.30
N ILE A 77 -7.00 -7.67 -11.01
CA ILE A 77 -8.45 -7.72 -11.23
C ILE A 77 -9.16 -7.58 -9.88
N LEU A 78 -9.89 -6.47 -9.70
CA LEU A 78 -10.79 -6.26 -8.57
C LEU A 78 -12.19 -6.76 -8.96
N ASN A 79 -12.75 -7.66 -8.16
CA ASN A 79 -14.03 -8.30 -8.47
C ASN A 79 -15.18 -7.30 -8.54
N SER A 80 -15.27 -6.41 -7.54
CA SER A 80 -16.31 -5.39 -7.47
C SER A 80 -15.92 -4.23 -6.58
N LEU A 81 -16.39 -3.03 -6.95
CA LEU A 81 -16.36 -1.83 -6.13
C LEU A 81 -17.76 -1.22 -6.13
N THR A 82 -18.27 -0.85 -4.96
CA THR A 82 -19.59 -0.22 -4.84
C THR A 82 -19.46 1.13 -4.18
N VAL A 83 -20.06 2.16 -4.79
CA VAL A 83 -20.18 3.49 -4.21
C VAL A 83 -21.65 3.89 -4.19
N ALA A 84 -22.17 4.25 -3.02
CA ALA A 84 -23.55 4.68 -2.86
C ALA A 84 -23.61 6.19 -2.58
N LEU A 85 -24.62 6.85 -3.14
CA LEU A 85 -25.00 8.24 -2.87
C LEU A 85 -26.42 8.24 -2.28
N PRO A 86 -26.57 8.01 -0.96
CA PRO A 86 -27.88 7.81 -0.35
C PRO A 86 -28.80 9.02 -0.48
N ALA A 87 -28.23 10.23 -0.42
CA ALA A 87 -28.98 11.48 -0.54
C ALA A 87 -29.72 11.61 -1.88
N GLU A 88 -29.20 10.97 -2.92
CA GLU A 88 -29.75 11.02 -4.28
C GLU A 88 -30.41 9.69 -4.67
N GLN A 89 -30.41 8.71 -3.76
CA GLN A 89 -30.92 7.37 -4.01
C GLN A 89 -30.26 6.69 -5.23
N LEU A 90 -28.95 6.95 -5.37
CA LEU A 90 -28.11 6.43 -6.46
C LEU A 90 -27.06 5.47 -5.91
N SER A 91 -26.72 4.45 -6.70
CA SER A 91 -25.56 3.62 -6.42
C SER A 91 -24.85 3.21 -7.69
N PHE A 92 -23.54 3.10 -7.58
CA PHE A 92 -22.64 2.68 -8.63
C PHE A 92 -22.00 1.37 -8.21
N LEU A 93 -22.01 0.42 -9.14
CA LEU A 93 -21.35 -0.85 -9.00
C LEU A 93 -20.41 -1.00 -10.18
N MET A 94 -19.12 -1.07 -9.89
CA MET A 94 -18.12 -1.47 -10.85
C MET A 94 -17.79 -2.96 -10.67
N ARG A 95 -17.62 -3.69 -11.77
CA ARG A 95 -17.29 -5.12 -11.76
C ARG A 95 -16.15 -5.41 -12.71
N ARG A 96 -15.40 -6.49 -12.41
CA ARG A 96 -14.28 -6.98 -13.24
C ARG A 96 -13.30 -5.87 -13.58
N ILE A 97 -12.93 -5.11 -12.55
CA ILE A 97 -12.10 -3.92 -12.69
C ILE A 97 -10.67 -4.39 -12.92
N ASN A 98 -10.18 -4.26 -14.15
CA ASN A 98 -8.82 -4.57 -14.52
C ASN A 98 -7.97 -3.30 -14.40
N VAL A 99 -7.00 -3.33 -13.50
CA VAL A 99 -6.09 -2.21 -13.24
C VAL A 99 -4.69 -2.58 -13.73
N THR A 100 -4.11 -1.68 -14.49
CA THR A 100 -2.75 -1.79 -15.03
C THR A 100 -1.94 -0.54 -14.71
N GLY A 101 -0.62 -0.63 -14.80
CA GLY A 101 0.30 0.49 -14.54
C GLY A 101 0.91 0.49 -13.14
N ALA A 102 0.44 -0.39 -12.24
CA ALA A 102 0.97 -0.55 -10.89
C ALA A 102 2.47 -0.90 -10.88
N LYS A 103 2.98 -1.62 -11.89
CA LYS A 103 4.42 -1.95 -11.98
C LYS A 103 5.33 -0.73 -12.15
N TRP A 104 4.76 0.39 -12.60
CA TRP A 104 5.49 1.65 -12.83
C TRP A 104 5.44 2.60 -11.64
N THR A 105 4.87 2.17 -10.52
CA THR A 105 4.83 2.93 -9.28
C THR A 105 6.25 3.36 -8.85
N LYS A 106 6.39 4.64 -8.53
CA LYS A 106 7.66 5.27 -8.15
C LYS A 106 7.69 5.53 -6.64
N LEU A 107 8.80 5.17 -6.00
CA LEU A 107 9.09 5.62 -4.64
C LEU A 107 9.45 7.11 -4.64
N ALA A 108 8.57 7.92 -4.05
CA ALA A 108 8.80 9.35 -3.86
C ALA A 108 9.56 9.62 -2.56
N GLU A 109 9.15 8.97 -1.46
CA GLU A 109 9.70 9.24 -0.14
C GLU A 109 9.55 8.02 0.79
N ARG A 110 10.46 7.92 1.75
CA ARG A 110 10.40 6.95 2.83
C ARG A 110 10.79 7.60 4.15
N LYS A 111 10.01 7.35 5.20
CA LYS A 111 10.23 7.85 6.55
C LYS A 111 10.19 6.69 7.53
N PHE A 112 11.16 6.66 8.43
CA PHE A 112 11.17 5.76 9.58
C PHE A 112 10.82 6.53 10.83
N ASN A 113 10.36 5.81 11.87
CA ASN A 113 10.15 6.34 13.21
C ASN A 113 9.23 7.57 13.26
N LEU A 114 8.14 7.53 12.48
CA LEU A 114 7.05 8.48 12.62
C LEU A 114 6.45 8.39 14.03
N PRO A 115 5.82 9.48 14.52
CA PRO A 115 5.17 9.50 15.83
C PRO A 115 4.28 8.27 16.05
N GLY A 116 4.49 7.57 17.17
CA GLY A 116 3.83 6.29 17.46
C GLY A 116 4.55 5.06 16.91
N GLY A 117 5.83 5.16 16.53
CA GLY A 117 6.68 4.03 16.14
C GLY A 117 6.32 3.43 14.78
N LYS A 118 5.74 4.24 13.88
CA LYS A 118 5.30 3.82 12.54
C LYS A 118 6.33 4.21 11.49
N ASN A 119 6.28 3.54 10.34
CA ASN A 119 7.00 3.96 9.14
C ASN A 119 6.00 4.52 8.13
N GLY A 120 6.51 5.34 7.21
CA GLY A 120 5.76 5.91 6.11
C GLY A 120 6.47 5.70 4.78
N ILE A 121 5.71 5.36 3.75
CA ILE A 121 6.17 5.33 2.37
C ILE A 121 5.22 6.16 1.53
N ARG A 122 5.78 6.98 0.64
CA ARG A 122 5.01 7.73 -0.35
C ARG A 122 5.34 7.21 -1.74
N PHE A 123 4.31 6.76 -2.43
CA PHE A 123 4.35 6.30 -3.81
C PHE A 123 3.64 7.28 -4.74
N ILE A 124 4.10 7.35 -5.97
CA ILE A 124 3.44 8.05 -7.08
C ILE A 124 3.19 7.03 -8.18
N SER A 125 1.96 6.92 -8.65
CA SER A 125 1.58 5.93 -9.66
C SER A 125 0.72 6.55 -10.76
N ASP A 126 0.78 5.95 -11.94
CA ASP A 126 -0.16 6.17 -13.03
C ASP A 126 -0.90 4.84 -13.25
N LEU A 127 -2.21 4.85 -13.09
CA LEU A 127 -3.05 3.66 -13.18
C LEU A 127 -4.03 3.81 -14.34
N HIS A 128 -4.13 2.75 -15.14
CA HIS A 128 -5.12 2.62 -16.20
C HIS A 128 -6.10 1.53 -15.81
N VAL A 129 -7.38 1.89 -15.74
CA VAL A 129 -8.46 1.06 -15.22
C VAL A 129 -9.48 0.82 -16.32
N THR A 130 -9.89 -0.43 -16.47
CA THR A 130 -11.00 -0.83 -17.34
C THR A 130 -11.98 -1.70 -16.56
N GLY A 131 -13.27 -1.61 -16.87
CA GLY A 131 -14.27 -2.44 -16.20
C GLY A 131 -15.69 -2.16 -16.67
N GLU A 132 -16.64 -2.82 -16.01
CA GLU A 132 -18.07 -2.60 -16.23
C GLU A 132 -18.59 -1.69 -15.12
N ILE A 133 -19.31 -0.61 -15.46
CA ILE A 133 -20.00 0.27 -14.51
C ILE A 133 -21.51 0.14 -14.68
N THR A 134 -22.18 -0.07 -13.55
CA THR A 134 -23.64 -0.16 -13.45
C THR A 134 -24.11 0.94 -12.52
N MET A 135 -25.04 1.76 -12.97
CA MET A 135 -25.68 2.79 -12.15
C MET A 135 -27.13 2.41 -11.88
N MET A 136 -27.50 2.34 -10.61
CA MET A 136 -28.85 2.09 -10.14
C MET A 136 -29.44 3.36 -9.53
N THR A 137 -30.72 3.60 -9.82
CA THR A 137 -31.51 4.71 -9.26
C THR A 137 -32.82 4.16 -8.70
N ALA A 138 -33.32 4.71 -7.61
CA ALA A 138 -34.63 4.33 -7.09
C ALA A 138 -35.80 4.66 -8.05
N ALA A 139 -35.60 5.57 -9.01
CA ALA A 139 -36.63 5.97 -9.96
C ALA A 139 -36.84 4.99 -11.14
N ARG A 140 -35.92 4.03 -11.34
CA ARG A 140 -35.94 3.10 -12.48
C ARG A 140 -35.64 1.68 -12.00
N ILE A 141 -36.38 0.71 -12.53
CA ILE A 141 -36.17 -0.72 -12.23
C ILE A 141 -34.89 -1.22 -12.93
N ASP A 142 -34.73 -0.86 -14.20
CA ASP A 142 -33.55 -1.26 -14.99
C ASP A 142 -32.36 -0.36 -14.70
N PRO A 143 -31.18 -0.93 -14.40
CA PRO A 143 -29.97 -0.14 -14.22
C PRO A 143 -29.44 0.39 -15.55
N PHE A 144 -28.67 1.47 -15.49
CA PHE A 144 -27.88 1.93 -16.63
C PHE A 144 -26.55 1.19 -16.66
N PHE A 145 -26.12 0.75 -17.84
CA PHE A 145 -24.89 -0.04 -18.00
C PHE A 145 -23.94 0.55 -19.03
N ALA A 146 -22.66 0.59 -18.68
CA ALA A 146 -21.58 0.94 -19.61
C ALA A 146 -20.29 0.19 -19.26
N GLN A 147 -19.42 0.03 -20.24
CA GLN A 147 -18.00 -0.21 -20.03
C GLN A 147 -17.33 1.13 -19.75
N ILE A 148 -16.42 1.15 -18.78
CA ILE A 148 -15.70 2.36 -18.38
C ILE A 148 -14.20 2.12 -18.46
N THR A 149 -13.50 3.12 -18.98
CA THR A 149 -12.06 3.27 -18.89
C THR A 149 -11.76 4.49 -18.04
N ILE A 150 -10.85 4.39 -17.07
CA ILE A 150 -10.43 5.49 -16.19
C ILE A 150 -8.91 5.56 -16.22
N ASP A 151 -8.38 6.76 -16.43
CA ASP A 151 -6.96 7.06 -16.28
C ASP A 151 -6.75 7.91 -15.03
N ILE A 152 -5.99 7.36 -14.09
CA ILE A 152 -5.61 7.99 -12.84
C ILE A 152 -4.12 8.33 -12.96
N GLN A 153 -3.77 9.61 -13.06
CA GLN A 153 -2.38 10.05 -13.26
C GLN A 153 -1.86 10.80 -12.04
N ASP A 154 -0.56 10.63 -11.78
CA ASP A 154 0.16 11.24 -10.67
C ASP A 154 -0.55 11.04 -9.31
N VAL A 155 -1.13 9.85 -9.08
CA VAL A 155 -1.79 9.56 -7.80
C VAL A 155 -0.75 9.30 -6.72
N GLU A 156 -0.81 10.09 -5.65
CA GLU A 156 0.04 9.90 -4.48
C GLU A 156 -0.62 8.94 -3.50
N SER A 157 0.11 7.90 -3.10
CA SER A 157 -0.31 6.97 -2.05
C SER A 157 0.65 7.06 -0.88
N ASN A 158 0.15 7.48 0.28
CA ASN A 158 0.89 7.52 1.54
C ASN A 158 0.50 6.32 2.39
N ILE A 159 1.42 5.39 2.55
CA ILE A 159 1.23 4.14 3.28
C ILE A 159 1.97 4.25 4.60
N THR A 160 1.24 4.07 5.71
CA THR A 160 1.82 4.03 7.05
C THR A 160 1.62 2.66 7.68
N TYR A 161 2.67 2.09 8.25
CA TYR A 161 2.62 0.75 8.83
C TYR A 161 3.58 0.62 10.01
N ALA A 162 3.27 -0.27 10.95
CA ALA A 162 4.21 -0.69 11.99
C ALA A 162 5.06 -1.87 11.50
N TRP A 163 6.24 -2.05 12.08
CA TRP A 163 7.06 -3.23 11.85
C TRP A 163 7.72 -3.70 13.13
N ALA A 164 8.12 -4.97 13.14
CA ALA A 164 8.98 -5.55 14.16
C ALA A 164 10.01 -6.44 13.47
N GLY A 165 11.21 -6.57 14.04
CA GLY A 165 12.12 -7.64 13.62
C GLY A 165 11.84 -8.90 14.41
N GLN A 166 12.02 -10.04 13.74
CA GLN A 166 11.91 -11.35 14.36
C GLN A 166 13.08 -12.21 13.89
N ARG A 167 13.78 -12.84 14.84
CA ARG A 167 14.79 -13.84 14.53
C ARG A 167 14.13 -15.17 14.18
N GLY A 168 14.47 -15.72 13.02
CA GLY A 168 14.00 -17.00 12.54
C GLY A 168 14.72 -18.18 13.19
N TYR A 169 14.22 -19.40 12.92
CA TYR A 169 14.83 -20.65 13.40
C TYR A 169 16.20 -20.92 12.77
N ASP A 170 16.45 -20.34 11.62
CA ASP A 170 17.72 -20.33 10.87
C ASP A 170 18.73 -19.31 11.41
N ASN A 171 18.42 -18.64 12.54
CA ASN A 171 19.19 -17.55 13.14
C ASN A 171 19.31 -16.30 12.26
N GLU A 172 18.53 -16.21 11.19
CA GLU A 172 18.43 -15.04 10.33
C GLU A 172 17.37 -14.07 10.84
N ASP A 173 17.49 -12.81 10.42
CA ASP A 173 16.62 -11.75 10.88
C ASP A 173 15.59 -11.36 9.83
N TYR A 174 14.32 -11.38 10.21
CA TYR A 174 13.17 -11.13 9.35
C TYR A 174 12.43 -9.87 9.76
N ILE A 175 11.70 -9.28 8.81
CA ILE A 175 10.89 -8.10 9.03
C ILE A 175 9.41 -8.49 9.01
N LEU A 176 8.75 -8.31 10.15
CA LEU A 176 7.31 -8.46 10.26
C LEU A 176 6.64 -7.12 9.99
N ILE A 177 5.92 -7.05 8.87
CA ILE A 177 5.11 -5.87 8.51
C ILE A 177 3.72 -6.02 9.12
N GLY A 178 3.36 -5.11 10.01
CA GLY A 178 2.04 -5.05 10.64
C GLY A 178 0.95 -4.53 9.69
N PRO A 179 -0.24 -4.23 10.23
CA PRO A 179 -1.31 -3.60 9.48
C PRO A 179 -0.90 -2.21 8.99
N GLU A 180 -1.26 -1.93 7.74
CA GLU A 180 -1.04 -0.66 7.07
C GLU A 180 -2.30 0.20 7.05
N ARG A 181 -2.10 1.50 6.90
CA ARG A 181 -3.11 2.47 6.52
C ARG A 181 -2.66 3.16 5.25
N VAL A 182 -3.49 3.09 4.22
CA VAL A 182 -3.28 3.78 2.95
C VAL A 182 -4.10 5.06 2.93
N ALA A 183 -3.45 6.18 2.62
CA ALA A 183 -4.10 7.45 2.36
C ALA A 183 -3.76 7.88 0.93
N VAL A 184 -4.78 8.09 0.11
CA VAL A 184 -4.62 8.45 -1.30
C VAL A 184 -4.89 9.94 -1.49
N ARG A 185 -4.10 10.56 -2.38
CA ARG A 185 -4.29 11.94 -2.82
C ARG A 185 -4.10 11.99 -4.33
N ASN A 186 -5.18 12.28 -5.04
CA ASN A 186 -5.12 12.53 -6.47
C ASN A 186 -4.56 13.94 -6.72
N ALA A 187 -3.58 14.06 -7.62
CA ALA A 187 -3.07 15.36 -8.05
C ALA A 187 -4.11 16.13 -8.91
N ARG A 188 -4.99 15.38 -9.59
CA ARG A 188 -6.02 15.88 -10.49
C ARG A 188 -7.21 14.94 -10.53
N THR A 189 -8.37 15.42 -10.97
CA THR A 189 -9.53 14.57 -11.23
C THR A 189 -9.17 13.52 -12.30
N PRO A 190 -9.50 12.24 -12.09
CA PRO A 190 -9.29 11.20 -13.09
C PRO A 190 -10.02 11.53 -14.40
N SER A 191 -9.43 11.14 -15.54
CA SER A 191 -10.14 11.16 -16.82
C SER A 191 -10.85 9.83 -17.02
N PHE A 192 -12.01 9.85 -17.66
CA PHE A 192 -12.78 8.65 -17.93
C PHE A 192 -13.37 8.66 -19.33
N PHE A 193 -13.70 7.48 -19.81
CA PHE A 193 -14.37 7.25 -21.09
C PHE A 193 -15.37 6.11 -20.95
N LEU A 194 -16.57 6.29 -21.50
CA LEU A 194 -17.66 5.33 -21.42
C LEU A 194 -17.99 4.75 -22.80
N GLN A 195 -18.27 3.45 -22.85
CA GLN A 195 -18.70 2.74 -24.03
C GLN A 195 -19.92 1.87 -23.71
N SER A 196 -20.97 1.93 -24.52
CA SER A 196 -22.11 1.02 -24.43
C SER A 196 -22.78 0.89 -25.79
N ASN A 197 -23.50 -0.21 -25.99
CA ASN A 197 -24.37 -0.39 -27.15
C ASN A 197 -25.62 0.50 -27.05
N LEU A 198 -25.96 0.96 -25.84
CA LEU A 198 -27.10 1.82 -25.55
C LEU A 198 -26.61 3.23 -25.23
N ARG A 199 -26.83 4.17 -26.17
CA ARG A 199 -26.35 5.56 -26.05
C ARG A 199 -26.95 6.31 -24.86
N ASP A 200 -28.23 6.03 -24.55
CA ASP A 200 -28.94 6.68 -23.45
C ASP A 200 -28.28 6.33 -22.10
N ASP A 201 -27.87 5.08 -21.92
CA ASP A 201 -27.20 4.62 -20.70
C ASP A 201 -25.86 5.33 -20.48
N THR A 202 -25.04 5.45 -21.52
CA THR A 202 -23.78 6.19 -21.43
C THR A 202 -24.00 7.64 -21.08
N SER A 203 -24.97 8.30 -21.72
CA SER A 203 -25.22 9.73 -21.52
C SER A 203 -25.63 10.07 -20.08
N MET A 204 -26.45 9.21 -19.47
CA MET A 204 -26.91 9.43 -18.10
C MET A 204 -25.76 9.26 -17.09
N ILE A 205 -24.97 8.20 -17.24
CA ILE A 205 -23.81 7.94 -16.38
C ILE A 205 -22.77 9.07 -16.56
N GLU A 206 -22.49 9.47 -17.80
CA GLU A 206 -21.55 10.53 -18.13
C GLU A 206 -21.93 11.87 -17.49
N ASN A 207 -23.19 12.29 -17.68
CA ASN A 207 -23.69 13.54 -17.12
C ASN A 207 -23.51 13.60 -15.60
N LEU A 208 -23.80 12.49 -14.91
CA LEU A 208 -23.68 12.42 -13.46
C LEU A 208 -22.22 12.41 -12.99
N LEU A 209 -21.33 11.69 -13.67
CA LEU A 209 -19.90 11.68 -13.36
C LEU A 209 -19.26 13.06 -13.59
N LEU A 210 -19.70 13.80 -14.62
CA LEU A 210 -19.27 15.17 -14.89
C LEU A 210 -19.82 16.18 -13.87
N GLU A 211 -21.09 16.02 -13.46
CA GLU A 211 -21.71 16.88 -12.46
C GLU A 211 -21.11 16.66 -11.06
N LYS A 212 -20.66 15.44 -10.76
CA LYS A 212 -20.12 15.05 -9.44
C LYS A 212 -18.70 14.48 -9.54
N PRO A 213 -17.68 15.33 -9.78
CA PRO A 213 -16.28 14.90 -9.82
C PRO A 213 -15.81 14.17 -8.55
N ALA A 214 -16.39 14.48 -7.39
CA ALA A 214 -16.08 13.82 -6.12
C ALA A 214 -16.39 12.32 -6.12
N LEU A 215 -17.38 11.87 -6.90
CA LEU A 215 -17.69 10.45 -7.06
C LEU A 215 -16.56 9.73 -7.80
N LEU A 216 -16.09 10.32 -8.90
CA LEU A 216 -14.99 9.77 -9.68
C LEU A 216 -13.68 9.76 -8.89
N ASP A 217 -13.42 10.82 -8.12
CA ASP A 217 -12.29 10.89 -7.19
C ASP A 217 -12.35 9.78 -6.13
N HIS A 218 -13.52 9.56 -5.53
CA HIS A 218 -13.70 8.50 -4.55
C HIS A 218 -13.52 7.10 -5.14
N ILE A 219 -14.09 6.83 -6.32
CA ILE A 219 -13.89 5.56 -7.05
C ILE A 219 -12.40 5.32 -7.31
N SER A 220 -11.70 6.34 -7.82
CA SER A 220 -10.25 6.29 -8.06
C SER A 220 -9.45 6.01 -6.78
N ASN A 221 -9.83 6.65 -5.67
CA ASN A 221 -9.20 6.44 -4.38
C ASN A 221 -9.36 4.99 -3.91
N GLU A 222 -10.57 4.43 -3.97
CA GLU A 222 -10.83 3.05 -3.54
C GLU A 222 -10.10 2.01 -4.42
N ILE A 223 -10.03 2.26 -5.74
CA ILE A 223 -9.24 1.42 -6.65
C ILE A 223 -7.76 1.49 -6.27
N THR A 224 -7.22 2.69 -6.08
CA THR A 224 -5.81 2.89 -5.71
C THR A 224 -5.49 2.25 -4.37
N VAL A 225 -6.35 2.42 -3.37
CA VAL A 225 -6.23 1.77 -2.05
C VAL A 225 -6.17 0.26 -2.20
N SER A 226 -7.06 -0.33 -2.99
CA SER A 226 -7.10 -1.78 -3.23
C SER A 226 -5.81 -2.31 -3.86
N VAL A 227 -5.26 -1.60 -4.85
CA VAL A 227 -3.98 -1.93 -5.48
C VAL A 227 -2.83 -1.84 -4.46
N MET A 228 -2.80 -0.79 -3.65
CA MET A 228 -1.74 -0.57 -2.66
C MET A 228 -1.77 -1.63 -1.55
N HIS A 229 -2.95 -2.09 -1.13
CA HIS A 229 -3.07 -3.24 -0.23
C HIS A 229 -2.44 -4.50 -0.81
N ALA A 230 -2.70 -4.81 -2.09
CA ALA A 230 -2.08 -5.97 -2.74
C ALA A 230 -0.55 -5.88 -2.82
N ILE A 231 -0.01 -4.69 -3.09
CA ILE A 231 1.44 -4.43 -3.08
C ILE A 231 2.02 -4.64 -1.67
N VAL A 232 1.35 -4.14 -0.63
CA VAL A 232 1.79 -4.28 0.76
C VAL A 232 1.69 -5.74 1.23
N ASP A 233 0.68 -6.48 0.80
CA ASP A 233 0.55 -7.92 1.09
C ASP A 233 1.72 -8.73 0.51
N ASN A 234 2.11 -8.44 -0.74
CA ASN A 234 3.31 -9.04 -1.32
C ASN A 234 4.57 -8.64 -0.57
N PHE A 235 4.70 -7.39 -0.16
CA PHE A 235 5.83 -6.93 0.65
C PHE A 235 5.90 -7.64 2.01
N ARG A 236 4.75 -7.85 2.67
CA ARG A 236 4.64 -8.60 3.91
C ARG A 236 5.05 -10.06 3.71
N LEU A 237 4.61 -10.70 2.63
CA LEU A 237 4.98 -12.08 2.31
C LEU A 237 6.48 -12.21 2.05
N PHE A 238 7.03 -11.31 1.24
CA PHE A 238 8.45 -11.24 0.94
C PHE A 238 9.29 -11.06 2.23
N ALA A 239 8.96 -10.04 3.04
CA ALA A 239 9.72 -9.68 4.23
C ALA A 239 9.68 -10.75 5.34
N ARG A 240 8.64 -11.59 5.36
CA ARG A 240 8.53 -12.73 6.29
C ARG A 240 9.35 -13.93 5.85
N ASN A 241 9.58 -14.10 4.55
CA ASN A 241 10.22 -15.29 4.00
C ASN A 241 11.67 -15.06 3.57
N ILE A 242 12.09 -13.80 3.40
CA ILE A 242 13.44 -13.42 2.98
C ILE A 242 14.14 -12.65 4.10
N PRO A 243 15.35 -13.06 4.52
CA PRO A 243 16.13 -12.33 5.52
C PRO A 243 16.42 -10.88 5.14
N ALA A 244 16.35 -9.99 6.14
CA ALA A 244 16.51 -8.55 5.99
C ALA A 244 17.84 -8.16 5.34
N LYS A 245 18.93 -8.89 5.66
CA LYS A 245 20.28 -8.66 5.12
C LYS A 245 20.35 -8.67 3.59
N HIS A 246 19.43 -9.35 2.92
CA HIS A 246 19.44 -9.45 1.47
C HIS A 246 18.91 -8.19 0.77
N TYR A 247 18.19 -7.32 1.48
CA TYR A 247 17.58 -6.12 0.90
C TYR A 247 17.80 -4.84 1.71
N TYR A 248 18.25 -4.95 2.96
CA TYR A 248 18.76 -3.84 3.76
C TYR A 248 20.21 -4.07 4.15
N ASN A 249 21.05 -3.07 3.92
CA ASN A 249 22.38 -3.03 4.53
C ASN A 249 22.21 -2.65 5.99
N TYR A 250 22.78 -3.47 6.87
CA TYR A 250 23.12 -3.04 8.21
C TYR A 250 24.13 -1.91 8.08
N GLN A 251 23.96 -0.84 8.86
CA GLN A 251 25.13 0.01 9.10
C GLN A 251 26.05 -0.81 9.98
N ASP A 252 27.18 -1.22 9.42
CA ASP A 252 28.40 -1.31 10.21
C ASP A 252 28.69 0.10 10.76
N ASP A 253 29.01 0.17 12.05
CA ASP A 253 29.59 1.37 12.68
C ASP A 253 30.80 1.91 11.91
#